data_AF-A0A6H9Y6A7-F1
#
_entry.id   AF-A0A6H9Y6A7-F1
#
_cell.length_a   1.000
_cell.length_b   1.000
_cell.length_c   1.000
_cell.angle_alpha   90.00
_cell.angle_beta   90.00
_cell.angle_gamma   90.00
#
_symmetry.space_group_name_H-M   'P 1'
#
loop_
_entity.id
_entity.type
_entity.pdbx_description
1 polymer ?
#
loop_
_entity_poly.entity_id
_entity_poly.type
_entity_poly.pdbx_seq_one_letter_code
_entity_poly.pdbx_strand_id
1 'polypeptide(L)'
;MLPVNSESLNQSDLLRLDAFLHSPACGREAMGLSRAHGFLTAAASGPEQLEPGEWLRLVFDEPVFENGEQAENMLGLAMRLYQEIETTLESAGSYRPVLDFVRDAGGVAVDATAWCQGYFSGMSLCRELWSMHSGGELSRLLAPIFELARYRSAALDDFHRRLCDELPGTAESVYRYWRAQENTSAF
;
A
#
# COMPACT_ATOMS: atom_id res chain seq x y z
N MET A 1 -7.47 -5.64 22.68
CA MET A 1 -6.46 -6.49 22.01
C MET A 1 -7.14 -7.04 20.77
N LEU A 2 -6.75 -6.61 19.58
CA LEU A 2 -7.33 -7.14 18.34
C LEU A 2 -6.78 -8.57 18.12
N PRO A 3 -7.60 -9.54 17.67
CA PRO A 3 -7.12 -10.89 17.44
C PRO A 3 -6.17 -10.94 16.24
N VAL A 4 -4.91 -11.32 16.48
CA VAL A 4 -3.92 -11.59 15.43
C VAL A 4 -4.12 -13.02 14.97
N ASN A 5 -4.84 -13.22 13.87
CA ASN A 5 -5.01 -14.53 13.26
C ASN A 5 -3.87 -14.75 12.23
N SER A 6 -3.00 -15.72 12.49
CA SER A 6 -1.70 -15.93 11.82
C SER A 6 -1.75 -16.57 10.43
N GLU A 7 -2.91 -16.64 9.78
CA GLU A 7 -3.01 -17.11 8.40
C GLU A 7 -2.79 -15.94 7.43
N SER A 8 -2.08 -16.18 6.33
CA SER A 8 -1.94 -15.23 5.22
C SER A 8 -3.33 -14.85 4.68
N LEU A 9 -3.49 -13.61 4.23
CA LEU A 9 -4.74 -13.20 3.59
C LEU A 9 -4.92 -13.99 2.29
N ASN A 10 -6.13 -14.51 2.09
CA ASN A 10 -6.52 -15.14 0.83
C ASN A 10 -7.36 -14.16 -0.02
N GLN A 11 -7.65 -14.54 -1.26
CA GLN A 11 -8.43 -13.69 -2.18
C GLN A 11 -9.82 -13.32 -1.62
N SER A 12 -10.50 -14.24 -0.91
CA SER A 12 -11.80 -13.97 -0.30
C SER A 12 -11.70 -13.00 0.87
N ASP A 13 -10.58 -13.01 1.61
CA ASP A 13 -10.31 -12.03 2.67
C ASP A 13 -10.17 -10.62 2.05
N LEU A 14 -9.35 -10.50 1.00
CA LEU A 14 -9.14 -9.24 0.28
C LEU A 14 -10.43 -8.71 -0.35
N LEU A 15 -11.23 -9.57 -1.00
CA LEU A 15 -12.51 -9.18 -1.57
C LEU A 15 -13.52 -8.71 -0.53
N ARG A 16 -13.53 -9.34 0.66
CA ARG A 16 -14.39 -8.89 1.78
C ARG A 16 -13.98 -7.52 2.28
N LEU A 17 -12.69 -7.30 2.48
CA LEU A 17 -12.18 -6.00 2.91
C LEU A 17 -12.46 -4.93 1.86
N ASP A 18 -12.20 -5.20 0.59
CA ASP A 18 -12.47 -4.27 -0.51
C ASP A 18 -13.96 -3.90 -0.62
N ALA A 19 -14.85 -4.88 -0.52
CA ALA A 19 -16.29 -4.64 -0.53
C ALA A 19 -16.73 -3.74 0.64
N PHE A 20 -16.13 -3.92 1.82
CA PHE A 20 -16.44 -3.08 2.98
C PHE A 20 -15.91 -1.66 2.82
N LEU A 21 -14.70 -1.49 2.28
CA LEU A 21 -14.09 -0.17 1.99
C LEU A 21 -14.92 0.66 0.99
N HIS A 22 -15.64 -0.02 0.07
CA HIS A 22 -16.54 0.63 -0.88
C HIS A 22 -17.99 0.77 -0.38
N SER A 23 -18.30 0.30 0.83
CA SER A 23 -19.65 0.35 1.38
C SER A 23 -19.98 1.72 2.00
N PRO A 24 -21.27 2.07 2.15
CA PRO A 24 -21.69 3.28 2.88
C PRO A 24 -21.30 3.30 4.36
N ALA A 25 -20.79 2.20 4.90
CA ALA A 25 -20.27 2.15 6.27
C ALA A 25 -18.96 2.92 6.41
N CYS A 26 -18.16 3.03 5.35
CA CYS A 26 -16.94 3.82 5.31
C CYS A 26 -17.24 5.25 4.86
N GLY A 27 -16.36 6.19 5.22
CA GLY A 27 -16.47 7.57 4.81
C GLY A 27 -16.21 7.77 3.32
N ARG A 28 -16.50 8.98 2.84
CA ARG A 28 -16.41 9.31 1.40
C ARG A 28 -14.97 9.33 0.88
N GLU A 29 -14.02 9.57 1.78
CA GLU A 29 -12.60 9.62 1.46
C GLU A 29 -11.87 8.32 1.81
N ALA A 30 -12.62 7.27 2.20
CA ALA A 30 -12.07 5.94 2.44
C ALA A 30 -11.30 5.43 1.23
N MET A 31 -10.22 4.70 1.50
CA MET A 31 -9.37 4.16 0.45
C MET A 31 -9.94 2.82 -0.04
N GLY A 32 -10.14 2.67 -1.35
CA GLY A 32 -10.30 1.35 -1.95
C GLY A 32 -9.05 0.48 -1.72
N LEU A 33 -9.17 -0.84 -1.82
CA LEU A 33 -8.12 -1.76 -1.36
C LEU A 33 -6.76 -1.52 -2.03
N SER A 34 -6.70 -1.27 -3.34
CA SER A 34 -5.43 -1.01 -4.02
C SER A 34 -4.74 0.25 -3.51
N ARG A 35 -5.51 1.34 -3.28
CA ARG A 35 -5.00 2.57 -2.68
C ARG A 35 -4.56 2.36 -1.23
N ALA A 36 -5.36 1.65 -0.43
CA ALA A 36 -5.00 1.31 0.95
C ALA A 36 -3.69 0.51 1.00
N HIS A 37 -3.52 -0.47 0.11
CA HIS A 37 -2.29 -1.27 0.03
C HIS A 37 -1.06 -0.42 -0.30
N GLY A 38 -1.15 0.49 -1.27
CA GLY A 38 -0.04 1.39 -1.60
C GLY A 38 0.30 2.33 -0.44
N PHE A 39 -0.72 2.87 0.22
CA PHE A 39 -0.59 3.71 1.40
C PHE A 39 0.13 2.98 2.55
N LEU A 40 -0.34 1.77 2.89
CA LEU A 40 0.25 0.94 3.92
C LEU A 40 1.67 0.49 3.57
N THR A 41 1.98 0.28 2.29
CA THR A 41 3.35 -0.03 1.86
C THR A 41 4.29 1.15 2.08
N ALA A 42 3.86 2.38 1.75
CA ALA A 42 4.65 3.58 2.05
C ALA A 42 4.83 3.78 3.56
N ALA A 43 3.80 3.50 4.37
CA ALA A 43 3.89 3.55 5.82
C ALA A 43 4.88 2.52 6.39
N ALA A 44 4.79 1.25 5.96
CA ALA A 44 5.69 0.18 6.39
C ALA A 44 7.14 0.38 5.92
N SER A 45 7.33 1.01 4.76
CA SER A 45 8.67 1.28 4.20
C SER A 45 9.28 2.59 4.67
N GLY A 46 8.50 3.50 5.26
CA GLY A 46 8.94 4.83 5.58
C GLY A 46 9.92 4.93 6.75
N PRO A 47 10.44 6.15 7.00
CA PRO A 47 11.36 6.45 8.09
C PRO A 47 10.71 6.44 9.48
N GLU A 48 9.38 6.49 9.55
CA GLU A 48 8.63 6.49 10.80
C GLU A 48 7.50 5.48 10.73
N GLN A 49 7.29 4.80 11.85
CA GLN A 49 6.20 3.86 12.02
C GLN A 49 4.94 4.61 12.44
N LEU A 50 3.84 4.38 11.71
CA LEU A 50 2.53 4.95 12.04
C LEU A 50 1.81 4.07 13.06
N GLU A 51 1.14 4.69 14.02
CA GLU A 51 0.32 3.94 14.97
C GLU A 51 -0.92 3.36 14.26
N PRO A 52 -1.36 2.14 14.62
CA PRO A 52 -2.52 1.51 14.00
C PRO A 52 -3.77 2.38 13.93
N GLY A 53 -4.08 3.11 15.00
CA GLY A 53 -5.24 4.00 15.03
C GLY A 53 -5.17 5.18 14.06
N GLU A 54 -3.98 5.60 13.64
CA GLU A 54 -3.79 6.70 12.68
C GLU A 54 -4.07 6.23 11.27
N TRP A 55 -3.40 5.15 10.84
CA TRP A 55 -3.58 4.64 9.49
C TRP A 55 -4.94 3.98 9.29
N LEU A 56 -5.53 3.35 10.31
CA LEU A 56 -6.89 2.80 10.24
C LEU A 56 -7.92 3.90 9.95
N ARG A 57 -7.81 5.05 10.63
CA ARG A 57 -8.71 6.20 10.36
C ARG A 57 -8.60 6.70 8.93
N LEU A 58 -7.39 6.73 8.37
CA LEU A 58 -7.17 7.18 6.99
C LEU A 58 -7.64 6.16 5.94
N VAL A 59 -7.52 4.87 6.22
CA VAL A 59 -7.96 3.80 5.32
C VAL A 59 -9.49 3.73 5.26
N PHE A 60 -10.15 3.76 6.43
CA PHE A 60 -11.61 3.55 6.52
C PHE A 60 -12.44 4.84 6.53
N ASP A 61 -11.84 5.99 6.83
CA ASP A 61 -12.51 7.31 6.96
C ASP A 61 -13.75 7.27 7.88
N GLU A 62 -13.54 7.20 9.20
CA GLU A 62 -14.61 7.17 10.22
C GLU A 62 -15.68 6.07 9.98
N PRO A 63 -15.31 4.77 9.98
CA PRO A 63 -16.24 3.69 9.66
C PRO A 63 -17.31 3.50 10.73
N VAL A 64 -18.54 3.22 10.30
CA VAL A 64 -19.67 2.85 11.15
C VAL A 64 -19.96 1.37 11.00
N PHE A 65 -19.54 0.57 11.99
CA PHE A 65 -19.81 -0.87 12.01
C PHE A 65 -21.22 -1.16 12.52
N GLU A 66 -21.85 -2.17 11.92
CA GLU A 66 -23.18 -2.67 12.32
C GLU A 66 -23.16 -3.27 13.73
N ASN A 67 -22.07 -3.92 14.10
CA ASN A 67 -21.87 -4.55 15.40
C ASN A 67 -20.36 -4.79 15.68
N GLY A 68 -20.06 -5.26 16.89
CA GLY A 68 -18.68 -5.54 17.30
C GLY A 68 -18.00 -6.64 16.47
N GLU A 69 -18.75 -7.62 15.97
CA GLU A 69 -18.19 -8.71 15.16
C GLU A 69 -17.72 -8.21 13.78
N GLN A 70 -18.50 -7.34 13.13
CA GLN A 70 -18.10 -6.70 11.88
C GLN A 70 -16.86 -5.81 12.09
N ALA A 71 -16.81 -5.07 13.20
CA ALA A 71 -15.65 -4.26 13.56
C ALA A 71 -14.39 -5.13 13.76
N GLU A 72 -14.48 -6.19 14.57
CA GLU A 72 -13.38 -7.11 14.81
C GLU A 72 -12.89 -7.77 13.51
N ASN A 73 -13.81 -8.14 12.63
CA ASN A 73 -13.48 -8.77 11.35
C ASN A 73 -12.76 -7.79 10.41
N MET A 74 -13.34 -6.63 10.13
CA MET A 74 -12.79 -5.69 9.14
C MET A 74 -11.48 -5.06 9.61
N LEU A 75 -11.39 -4.67 10.88
CA LEU A 75 -10.15 -4.15 11.45
C LEU A 75 -9.08 -5.25 11.53
N GLY A 76 -9.48 -6.48 11.85
CA GLY A 76 -8.60 -7.64 11.84
C GLY A 76 -8.01 -7.94 10.46
N LEU A 77 -8.81 -7.86 9.40
CA LEU A 77 -8.35 -8.00 8.02
C LEU A 77 -7.33 -6.92 7.64
N ALA A 78 -7.61 -5.66 7.98
CA ALA A 78 -6.70 -4.55 7.69
C ALA A 78 -5.38 -4.67 8.47
N MET A 79 -5.43 -5.10 9.73
CA MET A 79 -4.24 -5.37 10.54
C MET A 79 -3.39 -6.51 9.98
N ARG A 80 -4.03 -7.61 9.55
CA ARG A 80 -3.34 -8.73 8.88
C ARG A 80 -2.72 -8.29 7.56
N LEU A 81 -3.40 -7.41 6.80
CA LEU A 81 -2.86 -6.86 5.55
C LEU A 81 -1.58 -6.08 5.80
N TYR A 82 -1.59 -5.21 6.82
CA TYR A 82 -0.42 -4.44 7.20
C TYR A 82 0.74 -5.34 7.64
N GLN A 83 0.46 -6.36 8.48
CA GLN A 83 1.46 -7.32 8.93
C GLN A 83 2.06 -8.14 7.77
N GLU A 84 1.23 -8.54 6.80
CA GLU A 84 1.68 -9.26 5.61
C GLU A 84 2.57 -8.38 4.73
N ILE A 85 2.23 -7.10 4.57
CA ILE A 85 3.08 -6.11 3.88
C ILE A 85 4.43 -5.99 4.58
N GLU A 86 4.48 -5.78 5.90
CA GLU A 86 5.74 -5.67 6.65
C GLU A 86 6.59 -6.94 6.48
N THR A 87 6.00 -8.12 6.72
CA THR A 87 6.69 -9.41 6.64
C THR A 87 7.23 -9.69 5.23
N THR A 88 6.45 -9.37 4.19
CA THR A 88 6.86 -9.67 2.81
C THR A 88 7.86 -8.67 2.25
N LEU A 89 7.86 -7.41 2.72
CA LEU A 89 8.89 -6.43 2.38
C LEU A 89 10.28 -6.80 2.93
N GLU A 90 10.33 -7.48 4.07
CA GLU A 90 11.58 -8.02 4.64
C GLU A 90 12.15 -9.20 3.83
N SER A 91 11.27 -9.98 3.19
CA SER A 91 11.63 -11.20 2.47
C SER A 91 11.74 -10.94 0.97
N ALA A 92 12.98 -10.80 0.48
CA ALA A 92 13.24 -10.51 -0.93
C ALA A 92 12.50 -11.45 -1.89
N GLY A 93 11.76 -10.87 -2.84
CA GLY A 93 10.97 -11.60 -3.83
C GLY A 93 9.61 -12.11 -3.36
N SER A 94 9.23 -11.83 -2.11
CA SER A 94 7.96 -12.29 -1.53
C SER A 94 6.85 -11.24 -1.62
N TYR A 95 7.18 -9.95 -1.70
CA TYR A 95 6.18 -8.87 -1.71
C TYR A 95 5.32 -8.89 -2.99
N ARG A 96 4.01 -8.69 -2.84
CA ARG A 96 3.05 -8.62 -3.96
C ARG A 96 2.09 -7.45 -3.72
N PRO A 97 2.08 -6.41 -4.57
CA PRO A 97 1.14 -5.31 -4.43
C PRO A 97 -0.28 -5.75 -4.83
N VAL A 98 -1.29 -5.28 -4.10
CA VAL A 98 -2.69 -5.41 -4.53
C VAL A 98 -3.02 -4.28 -5.51
N LEU A 99 -3.23 -4.66 -6.78
CA LEU A 99 -3.46 -3.75 -7.89
C LEU A 99 -4.86 -3.96 -8.48
N ASP A 100 -5.40 -2.90 -9.08
CA ASP A 100 -6.70 -2.96 -9.74
C ASP A 100 -6.59 -3.64 -11.11
N PHE A 101 -7.72 -4.15 -11.59
CA PHE A 101 -7.85 -4.69 -12.93
C PHE A 101 -8.90 -3.89 -13.70
N VAL A 102 -8.50 -3.31 -14.82
CA VAL A 102 -9.38 -2.50 -15.68
C VAL A 102 -9.60 -3.20 -17.02
N ARG A 103 -10.78 -2.98 -17.61
CA ARG A 103 -11.02 -3.36 -19.01
C ARG A 103 -10.60 -2.23 -19.93
N ASP A 104 -9.74 -2.53 -20.88
CA ASP A 104 -9.35 -1.62 -21.96
C ASP A 104 -9.62 -2.25 -23.34
N ALA A 105 -9.15 -1.58 -24.40
CA ALA A 105 -9.33 -2.05 -25.77
C ALA A 105 -8.62 -3.39 -26.08
N GLY A 106 -7.59 -3.76 -25.30
CA GLY A 106 -6.80 -4.98 -25.43
C GLY A 106 -7.25 -6.13 -24.52
N GLY A 107 -8.13 -5.87 -23.54
CA GLY A 107 -8.67 -6.89 -22.64
C GLY A 107 -8.70 -6.43 -21.20
N VAL A 108 -8.41 -7.34 -20.26
CA VAL A 108 -8.21 -6.99 -18.85
C VAL A 108 -6.73 -6.68 -18.65
N ALA A 109 -6.43 -5.51 -18.09
CA ALA A 109 -5.08 -5.05 -17.79
C ALA A 109 -4.96 -4.69 -16.30
N VAL A 110 -3.75 -4.84 -15.77
CA VAL A 110 -3.40 -4.40 -14.41
C VAL A 110 -3.23 -2.88 -14.42
N ASP A 111 -3.80 -2.21 -13.41
CA ASP A 111 -3.70 -0.77 -13.20
C ASP A 111 -3.12 -0.47 -11.80
N ALA A 112 -1.98 0.21 -11.76
CA ALA A 112 -1.31 0.58 -10.52
C ALA A 112 -1.65 2.01 -10.04
N THR A 113 -2.57 2.70 -10.72
CA THR A 113 -2.89 4.11 -10.46
C THR A 113 -3.34 4.34 -9.01
N ALA A 114 -4.31 3.56 -8.53
CA ALA A 114 -4.83 3.68 -7.17
C ALA A 114 -3.74 3.37 -6.12
N TRP A 115 -2.97 2.31 -6.35
CA TRP A 115 -1.84 1.94 -5.51
C TRP A 115 -0.81 3.08 -5.41
N CYS A 116 -0.40 3.66 -6.54
CA CYS A 116 0.53 4.78 -6.55
C CYS A 116 -0.02 5.99 -5.78
N GLN A 117 -1.29 6.35 -5.96
CA GLN A 117 -1.93 7.43 -5.19
C GLN A 117 -1.90 7.18 -3.68
N GLY A 118 -2.11 5.93 -3.27
CA GLY A 118 -1.96 5.49 -1.89
C GLY A 118 -0.53 5.70 -1.39
N TYR A 119 0.45 5.22 -2.16
CA TYR A 119 1.87 5.35 -1.82
C TYR A 119 2.28 6.82 -1.58
N PHE A 120 1.88 7.75 -2.44
CA PHE A 120 2.13 9.18 -2.20
C PHE A 120 1.42 9.73 -0.98
N SER A 121 0.20 9.25 -0.70
CA SER A 121 -0.54 9.66 0.49
C SER A 121 0.23 9.25 1.75
N GLY A 122 0.83 8.05 1.76
CA GLY A 122 1.68 7.58 2.86
C GLY A 122 2.97 8.37 2.98
N MET A 123 3.67 8.62 1.86
CA MET A 123 4.86 9.49 1.85
C MET A 123 4.57 10.90 2.38
N SER A 124 3.37 11.40 2.13
CA SER A 124 2.98 12.77 2.52
C SER A 124 2.79 12.94 4.03
N LEU A 125 2.52 11.87 4.78
CA LEU A 125 2.39 11.93 6.24
C LEU A 125 3.71 12.31 6.92
N CYS A 126 4.82 11.77 6.42
CA CYS A 126 6.17 12.06 6.93
C CYS A 126 6.99 12.86 5.90
N ARG A 127 6.35 13.77 5.16
CA ARG A 127 6.93 14.43 3.97
C ARG A 127 8.31 15.05 4.22
N GLU A 128 8.50 15.64 5.40
CA GLU A 128 9.76 16.27 5.77
C GLU A 128 10.90 15.25 5.83
N LEU A 129 10.67 14.10 6.45
CA LEU A 129 11.67 13.02 6.55
C LEU A 129 11.98 12.41 5.18
N TRP A 130 10.95 12.17 4.36
CA TRP A 130 11.13 11.71 2.98
C TRP A 130 11.93 12.71 2.12
N SER A 131 11.72 14.02 2.35
CA SER A 131 12.43 15.07 1.61
C SER A 131 13.85 15.29 2.11
N MET A 132 14.11 15.14 3.41
CA MET A 132 15.47 15.27 3.98
C MET A 132 16.41 14.19 3.47
N HIS A 133 15.90 12.99 3.20
CA HIS A 133 16.67 11.86 2.69
C HIS A 133 16.51 11.67 1.17
N SER A 134 15.99 12.67 0.46
CA SER A 134 15.80 12.62 -1.00
C SER A 134 17.12 12.74 -1.78
N GLY A 135 18.21 12.16 -1.25
CA GLY A 135 19.46 12.00 -1.97
C GLY A 135 19.27 11.24 -3.28
N GLY A 136 20.30 11.25 -4.13
CA GLY A 136 20.22 10.66 -5.47
C GLY A 136 19.81 9.19 -5.49
N GLU A 137 20.15 8.41 -4.45
CA GLU A 137 19.81 6.99 -4.35
C GLU A 137 18.32 6.75 -4.13
N LEU A 138 17.72 7.33 -3.09
CA LEU A 138 16.29 7.16 -2.80
C LEU A 138 15.42 7.65 -3.97
N SER A 139 15.79 8.78 -4.58
CA SER A 139 15.10 9.30 -5.76
C SER A 139 15.16 8.33 -6.94
N ARG A 140 16.31 7.67 -7.16
CA ARG A 140 16.46 6.63 -8.19
C ARG A 140 15.60 5.41 -7.90
N LEU A 141 15.52 5.00 -6.62
CA LEU A 141 14.68 3.86 -6.21
C LEU A 141 13.19 4.16 -6.39
N LEU A 142 12.74 5.38 -6.11
CA LEU A 142 11.33 5.78 -6.26
C LEU A 142 10.92 6.03 -7.72
N ALA A 143 11.87 6.07 -8.67
CA ALA A 143 11.60 6.46 -10.05
C ALA A 143 10.48 5.63 -10.71
N PRO A 144 10.41 4.28 -10.60
CA PRO A 144 9.33 3.50 -11.21
C PRO A 144 7.95 3.83 -10.63
N ILE A 145 7.85 4.04 -9.30
CA ILE A 145 6.59 4.46 -8.65
C ILE A 145 6.16 5.82 -9.18
N PHE A 146 7.12 6.75 -9.31
CA PHE A 146 6.84 8.08 -9.86
C PHE A 146 6.44 8.03 -11.33
N GLU A 147 7.03 7.12 -12.12
CA GLU A 147 6.68 6.90 -13.53
C GLU A 147 5.28 6.34 -13.70
N LEU A 148 4.90 5.32 -12.92
CA LEU A 148 3.52 4.80 -12.87
C LEU A 148 2.52 5.91 -12.49
N ALA A 149 2.84 6.72 -11.49
CA ALA A 149 1.97 7.80 -11.03
C ALA A 149 1.65 8.86 -12.09
N ARG A 150 2.66 9.18 -12.92
CA ARG A 150 2.54 10.14 -14.02
C ARG A 150 2.16 9.47 -15.33
N TYR A 151 1.96 8.15 -15.34
CA TYR A 151 1.62 7.44 -16.55
C TYR A 151 0.28 7.94 -17.07
N ARG A 152 0.29 8.48 -18.29
CA ARG A 152 -0.88 9.03 -18.96
C ARG A 152 -0.86 8.47 -20.38
N SER A 153 -1.67 7.46 -20.62
CA SER A 153 -1.86 6.87 -21.94
C SER A 153 -3.33 6.53 -22.13
N ALA A 154 -3.78 6.49 -23.38
CA ALA A 154 -5.14 6.05 -23.72
C ALA A 154 -5.32 4.53 -23.54
N ALA A 155 -4.23 3.77 -23.51
CA ALA A 155 -4.22 2.32 -23.30
C ALA A 155 -3.04 1.92 -22.40
N LEU A 156 -3.22 0.86 -21.61
CA LEU A 156 -2.16 0.33 -20.73
C LEU A 156 -1.25 -0.58 -21.56
N ASP A 157 -0.18 0.00 -22.08
CA ASP A 157 0.74 -0.67 -23.00
C ASP A 157 1.80 -1.54 -22.28
N ASP A 158 2.70 -2.13 -23.07
CA ASP A 158 3.78 -2.99 -22.57
C ASP A 158 4.76 -2.23 -21.65
N PHE A 159 4.91 -0.91 -21.81
CA PHE A 159 5.74 -0.10 -20.92
C PHE A 159 5.09 0.05 -19.54
N HIS A 160 3.78 0.33 -19.49
CA HIS A 160 3.03 0.31 -18.23
C HIS A 160 3.09 -1.05 -17.54
N ARG A 161 2.88 -2.13 -18.30
CA ARG A 161 2.93 -3.49 -17.77
C ARG A 161 4.30 -3.80 -17.16
N ARG A 162 5.37 -3.45 -17.86
CA ARG A 162 6.73 -3.60 -17.34
C ARG A 162 6.95 -2.85 -16.03
N LEU A 163 6.46 -1.61 -15.92
CA LEU A 163 6.57 -0.85 -14.68
C LEU A 163 5.78 -1.51 -13.53
N CYS A 164 4.60 -2.08 -13.82
CA CYS A 164 3.85 -2.86 -12.83
C CYS A 164 4.61 -4.13 -12.40
N ASP A 165 5.27 -4.82 -13.33
CA ASP A 165 6.08 -6.01 -13.04
C ASP A 165 7.34 -5.68 -12.19
N GLU A 166 7.89 -4.47 -12.36
CA GLU A 166 9.03 -3.96 -11.57
C GLU A 166 8.62 -3.41 -10.20
N LEU A 167 7.34 -3.11 -9.99
CA LEU A 167 6.81 -2.47 -8.77
C LEU A 167 7.12 -3.24 -7.48
N PRO A 168 7.00 -4.59 -7.40
CA PRO A 168 7.29 -5.31 -6.17
C PRO A 168 8.74 -5.14 -5.71
N GLY A 169 9.70 -5.34 -6.62
CA GLY A 169 11.13 -5.17 -6.32
C GLY A 169 11.50 -3.71 -6.03
N THR A 170 10.76 -2.76 -6.60
CA THR A 170 10.87 -1.33 -6.29
C THR A 170 10.50 -1.06 -4.83
N ALA A 171 9.34 -1.55 -4.38
CA ALA A 171 8.88 -1.39 -3.00
C ALA A 171 9.85 -2.03 -1.99
N GLU A 172 10.31 -3.26 -2.24
CA GLU A 172 11.33 -3.94 -1.42
C GLU A 172 12.64 -3.16 -1.34
N SER A 173 13.05 -2.50 -2.43
CA SER A 173 14.29 -1.73 -2.45
C SER A 173 14.17 -0.43 -1.66
N VAL A 174 13.02 0.25 -1.70
CA VAL A 174 12.76 1.43 -0.85
C VAL A 174 12.69 1.04 0.62
N TYR A 175 12.03 -0.07 0.96
CA TYR A 175 12.02 -0.61 2.32
C TYR A 175 13.44 -0.85 2.85
N ARG A 176 14.26 -1.58 2.09
CA ARG A 176 15.66 -1.86 2.47
C ARG A 176 16.51 -0.61 2.62
N TYR A 177 16.30 0.41 1.77
CA TYR A 177 16.99 1.69 1.89
C TYR A 177 16.76 2.30 3.28
N TRP A 178 15.50 2.40 3.72
CA TRP A 178 15.16 2.99 5.00
C TRP A 178 15.64 2.15 6.19
N ARG A 179 15.50 0.83 6.15
CA ARG A 179 16.06 -0.07 7.18
C ARG A 179 17.59 0.09 7.31
N ALA A 180 18.31 0.34 6.21
CA ALA A 180 19.74 0.59 6.25
C ALA A 180 20.10 1.95 6.90
N GLN A 181 19.27 2.98 6.71
CA GLN A 181 19.48 4.29 7.36
C GLN A 181 19.28 4.21 8.88
N GLU A 182 18.23 3.53 9.35
CA GLU A 182 17.98 3.33 10.79
C GLU A 182 19.16 2.65 11.49
N ASN A 183 19.70 1.59 10.88
CA ASN A 183 20.88 0.89 11.40
C ASN A 183 22.14 1.76 11.44
N THR A 184 22.23 2.78 10.58
CA THR A 184 23.37 3.70 10.52
C THR A 184 23.25 4.81 11.56
N SER A 185 22.03 5.27 11.89
CA SER A 185 21.78 6.29 12.91
C SER A 185 21.85 5.78 14.36
N ALA A 186 21.97 4.46 14.56
CA ALA A 186 22.06 3.83 15.87
C ALA A 186 23.49 3.76 16.46
N PHE A 187 24.48 4.35 15.79
CA PHE A 187 25.90 4.42 16.20
C PHE A 187 26.39 5.88 16.27
#